data_AF-E7RGI1-F1
#
_entry.id   AF-E7RGI1-F1
#
_cell.length_a   1.000
_cell.length_b   1.000
_cell.length_c   1.000
_cell.angle_alpha   90.00
_cell.angle_beta   90.00
_cell.angle_gamma   90.00
#
_symmetry.space_group_name_H-M   'P 1'
#
loop_
_entity.id
_entity.type
_entity.pdbx_description
1 polymer ?
#
loop_
_entity_poly.entity_id
_entity_poly.type
_entity_poly.pdbx_seq_one_letter_code
_entity_poly.pdbx_strand_id
1 'polypeptide(L)'
;MYKKFLALFFLMFIFPFPAQAHTTLLSSAPSEDQNVSEKLTEVELLFDTNIEEGSTMNIEDETSSFEFEEIAINKNGMIGNFDKTLPDGSYRIVWNIIGEDGHPVEGQIAFNMANEVEKGEASMTTSVTEEKAKATEKKLAETATEKNSNVLIPLVWVLGAVLVVYGIYKLRLKKK
;
A
#
# COMPACT_ATOMS: atom_id res chain seq x y z
N MET A 1 15.72 42.97 -15.99
CA MET A 1 15.48 42.29 -14.71
C MET A 1 14.51 41.11 -14.85
N TYR A 2 13.45 41.21 -15.66
CA TYR A 2 12.52 40.09 -15.92
C TYR A 2 13.20 38.84 -16.51
N LYS A 3 14.24 38.98 -17.34
CA LYS A 3 15.02 37.83 -17.87
C LYS A 3 15.65 36.96 -16.78
N LYS A 4 16.10 37.55 -15.67
CA LYS A 4 16.68 36.82 -14.53
C LYS A 4 15.60 36.12 -13.71
N PHE A 5 14.42 36.74 -13.57
CA PHE A 5 13.25 36.10 -12.96
C PHE A 5 12.69 34.97 -13.82
N LEU A 6 12.69 35.13 -15.15
CA LEU A 6 12.26 34.10 -16.08
C LEU A 6 13.22 32.90 -16.07
N ALA A 7 14.53 33.17 -16.00
CA ALA A 7 15.54 32.12 -15.83
C ALA A 7 15.38 31.36 -14.50
N LEU A 8 15.11 32.07 -13.39
CA LEU A 8 14.88 31.46 -12.08
C LEU A 8 13.57 30.65 -12.04
N PHE A 9 12.52 31.13 -12.70
CA PHE A 9 11.25 30.42 -12.86
C PHE A 9 11.44 29.13 -13.68
N PHE A 10 12.19 29.20 -14.77
CA PHE A 10 12.51 28.02 -15.58
C PHE A 10 13.41 27.02 -14.82
N LEU A 11 14.33 27.52 -13.98
CA LEU A 11 15.20 26.69 -13.14
C LEU A 11 14.41 25.82 -12.13
N MET A 12 13.22 26.27 -11.73
CA MET A 12 12.34 25.54 -10.82
C MET A 12 11.70 24.29 -11.47
N PHE A 13 11.66 24.20 -12.81
CA PHE A 13 11.12 23.04 -13.55
C PHE A 13 12.19 21.99 -13.92
N ILE A 14 13.46 22.20 -13.57
CA ILE A 14 14.56 21.28 -13.91
C ILE A 14 14.74 20.18 -12.85
N PHE A 15 13.99 20.22 -11.76
CA PHE A 15 14.04 19.14 -10.76
C PHE A 15 13.19 17.96 -11.23
N PRO A 16 13.78 16.80 -11.57
CA PRO A 16 13.00 15.61 -11.83
C PRO A 16 12.28 15.21 -10.53
N PHE A 17 10.98 14.98 -10.61
CA PHE A 17 10.29 14.28 -9.54
C PHE A 17 10.73 12.81 -9.55
N PRO A 18 11.01 12.19 -8.41
CA PRO A 18 11.22 10.76 -8.37
C PRO A 18 9.93 10.07 -8.83
N ALA A 19 9.97 9.41 -9.98
CA ALA A 19 8.96 8.46 -10.40
C ALA A 19 9.34 7.10 -9.78
N GLN A 20 8.44 6.51 -8.99
CA GLN A 20 8.66 5.19 -8.43
C GLN A 20 8.19 4.18 -9.49
N ALA A 21 9.13 3.50 -10.12
CA ALA A 21 8.88 2.52 -11.19
C ALA A 21 8.89 1.07 -10.67
N HIS A 22 9.43 0.85 -9.47
CA HIS A 22 9.52 -0.49 -8.88
C HIS A 22 8.20 -0.87 -8.22
N THR A 23 7.61 -1.95 -8.71
CA THR A 23 6.42 -2.59 -8.15
C THR A 23 6.71 -3.22 -6.79
N THR A 24 5.79 -3.05 -5.84
CA THR A 24 5.82 -3.68 -4.52
C THR A 24 4.49 -4.38 -4.20
N LEU A 25 4.53 -5.39 -3.34
CA LEU A 25 3.33 -6.08 -2.87
C LEU A 25 2.58 -5.19 -1.87
N LEU A 26 1.29 -4.95 -2.11
CA LEU A 26 0.38 -4.24 -1.21
C LEU A 26 -0.32 -5.19 -0.23
N SER A 27 -0.81 -6.32 -0.73
CA SER A 27 -1.53 -7.31 0.08
C SER A 27 -1.51 -8.68 -0.57
N SER A 28 -1.71 -9.71 0.26
CA SER A 28 -1.91 -11.08 -0.19
C SER A 28 -3.02 -11.79 0.59
N ALA A 29 -3.62 -12.77 -0.06
CA ALA A 29 -4.48 -13.77 0.55
C ALA A 29 -3.96 -15.15 0.13
N PRO A 30 -3.46 -16.00 1.05
CA PRO A 30 -3.20 -15.74 2.47
C PRO A 30 -2.27 -14.56 2.74
N SER A 31 -2.49 -13.86 3.86
CA SER A 31 -1.63 -12.78 4.34
C SER A 31 -0.35 -13.31 4.98
N GLU A 32 0.64 -12.43 5.16
CA GLU A 32 1.91 -12.77 5.81
C GLU A 32 1.69 -13.40 7.18
N ASP A 33 2.32 -14.55 7.40
CA ASP A 33 2.25 -15.37 8.62
C ASP A 33 0.83 -15.85 8.99
N GLN A 34 -0.14 -15.74 8.09
CA GLN A 34 -1.50 -16.22 8.33
C GLN A 34 -1.52 -17.73 8.55
N ASN A 35 -2.32 -18.18 9.51
CA ASN A 35 -2.68 -19.60 9.68
C ASN A 35 -3.99 -19.87 8.94
N VAL A 36 -3.96 -20.74 7.95
CA VAL A 36 -5.10 -21.14 7.14
C VAL A 36 -5.59 -22.49 7.66
N SER A 37 -6.81 -22.52 8.21
CA SER A 37 -7.42 -23.71 8.81
C SER A 37 -8.30 -24.52 7.86
N GLU A 38 -8.59 -23.96 6.70
CA GLU A 38 -9.42 -24.56 5.67
C GLU A 38 -8.56 -24.95 4.46
N LYS A 39 -9.12 -25.75 3.55
CA LYS A 39 -8.45 -26.06 2.29
C LYS A 39 -8.17 -24.76 1.52
N LEU A 40 -6.91 -24.55 1.17
CA LEU A 40 -6.52 -23.46 0.27
C LEU A 40 -7.06 -23.76 -1.14
N THR A 41 -7.89 -22.87 -1.67
CA THR A 41 -8.44 -22.98 -3.03
C THR A 41 -7.92 -21.92 -3.99
N GLU A 42 -7.38 -20.82 -3.45
CA GLU A 42 -6.99 -19.65 -4.21
C GLU A 42 -5.89 -18.89 -3.47
N VAL A 43 -5.00 -18.27 -4.23
CA VAL A 43 -4.06 -17.26 -3.74
C VAL A 43 -4.25 -15.98 -4.52
N GLU A 44 -4.34 -14.86 -3.82
CA GLU A 44 -4.40 -13.53 -4.43
C GLU A 44 -3.19 -12.69 -4.00
N LEU A 45 -2.57 -12.01 -4.96
CA LEU A 45 -1.52 -11.01 -4.75
C LEU A 45 -1.96 -9.68 -5.38
N LEU A 46 -1.85 -8.60 -4.62
CA LEU A 46 -2.13 -7.24 -5.08
C LEU A 46 -0.87 -6.39 -4.99
N PHE A 47 -0.55 -5.70 -6.07
CA PHE A 47 0.63 -4.86 -6.20
C PHE A 47 0.26 -3.37 -6.29
N ASP A 48 1.24 -2.48 -6.08
CA ASP A 48 1.06 -1.02 -6.10
C ASP A 48 1.03 -0.42 -7.52
N THR A 49 1.56 -1.14 -8.52
CA THR A 49 1.48 -0.82 -9.93
C THR A 49 0.85 -1.95 -10.72
N ASN A 50 0.49 -1.69 -11.99
CA ASN A 50 0.11 -2.78 -12.88
C ASN A 50 1.28 -3.76 -13.07
N ILE A 51 0.92 -5.00 -13.38
CA ILE A 51 1.82 -6.08 -13.74
C ILE A 51 1.45 -6.62 -15.12
N GLU A 52 2.44 -7.13 -15.84
CA GLU A 52 2.31 -7.60 -17.21
C GLU A 52 2.06 -9.11 -17.27
N GLU A 53 1.49 -9.54 -18.40
CA GLU A 53 1.32 -10.96 -18.74
C GLU A 53 2.68 -11.69 -18.76
N GLY A 54 2.69 -12.96 -18.36
CA GLY A 54 3.91 -13.76 -18.20
C GLY A 54 4.53 -13.69 -16.81
N SER A 55 3.95 -12.90 -15.91
CA SER A 55 4.22 -12.98 -14.47
C SER A 55 3.79 -14.34 -13.90
N THR A 56 4.55 -14.88 -12.93
CA THR A 56 4.32 -16.23 -12.38
C THR A 56 4.34 -16.23 -10.86
N MET A 57 3.71 -17.26 -10.27
CA MET A 57 3.83 -17.58 -8.85
C MET A 57 3.67 -19.07 -8.59
N ASN A 58 4.22 -19.55 -7.49
CA ASN A 58 4.11 -20.93 -6.99
C ASN A 58 4.02 -20.93 -5.46
N ILE A 59 3.56 -22.03 -4.89
CA ILE A 59 3.68 -22.30 -3.45
C ILE A 59 4.87 -23.23 -3.22
N GLU A 60 5.68 -22.99 -2.20
CA GLU A 60 6.84 -23.81 -1.85
C GLU A 60 6.85 -24.16 -0.37
N ASP A 61 7.33 -25.37 -0.04
CA ASP A 61 7.77 -25.74 1.31
C ASP A 61 9.30 -25.90 1.36
N GLU A 62 9.85 -26.66 2.32
CA GLU A 62 11.30 -26.91 2.39
C GLU A 62 11.81 -27.87 1.31
N THR A 63 10.92 -28.67 0.71
CA THR A 63 11.25 -29.84 -0.12
C THR A 63 10.54 -29.88 -1.46
N SER A 64 9.41 -29.20 -1.58
CA SER A 64 8.45 -29.33 -2.67
C SER A 64 8.01 -27.95 -3.17
N SER A 65 7.68 -27.90 -4.45
CA SER A 65 7.04 -26.76 -5.12
C SER A 65 5.70 -27.23 -5.71
N PHE A 66 4.68 -26.39 -5.54
CA PHE A 66 3.31 -26.64 -5.93
C PHE A 66 2.86 -25.56 -6.91
N GLU A 67 2.69 -25.96 -8.17
CA GLU A 67 2.16 -25.11 -9.23
C GLU A 67 0.64 -24.93 -9.09
N PHE A 68 0.15 -23.74 -9.46
CA PHE A 68 -1.27 -23.43 -9.63
C PHE A 68 -1.83 -24.05 -10.91
N GLU A 69 -3.14 -24.31 -10.94
CA GLU A 69 -3.82 -24.81 -12.15
C GLU A 69 -3.94 -23.72 -13.22
N GLU A 70 -4.28 -22.51 -12.77
CA GLU A 70 -4.47 -21.33 -13.59
C GLU A 70 -4.00 -20.11 -12.81
N ILE A 71 -3.34 -19.18 -13.51
CA ILE A 71 -3.00 -17.86 -13.00
C ILE A 71 -3.67 -16.83 -13.90
N ALA A 72 -4.49 -15.97 -13.30
CA ALA A 72 -5.16 -14.86 -13.96
C ALA A 72 -4.55 -13.54 -13.49
N ILE A 73 -4.23 -12.67 -14.45
CA ILE A 73 -3.69 -11.34 -14.19
C ILE A 73 -4.73 -10.29 -14.57
N ASN A 74 -4.96 -9.33 -13.67
CA ASN A 74 -5.82 -8.17 -13.94
C ASN A 74 -5.18 -6.91 -13.37
N LYS A 75 -4.61 -6.08 -14.25
CA LYS A 75 -3.92 -4.83 -13.86
C LYS A 75 -2.84 -5.11 -12.82
N ASN A 76 -3.07 -4.74 -11.58
CA ASN A 76 -2.15 -4.90 -10.45
C ASN A 76 -2.48 -6.12 -9.57
N GLY A 77 -3.44 -6.95 -9.97
CA GLY A 77 -3.83 -8.17 -9.27
C GLY A 77 -3.38 -9.43 -10.01
N MET A 78 -2.96 -10.43 -9.25
CA MET A 78 -2.67 -11.78 -9.71
C MET A 78 -3.44 -12.77 -8.83
N ILE A 79 -4.21 -13.66 -9.45
CA ILE A 79 -5.01 -14.68 -8.76
C ILE A 79 -4.61 -16.05 -9.29
N GLY A 80 -4.37 -17.00 -8.40
CA GLY A 80 -4.02 -18.38 -8.75
C GLY A 80 -5.00 -19.37 -8.16
N ASN A 81 -5.62 -20.17 -9.02
CA ASN A 81 -6.50 -21.27 -8.62
C ASN A 81 -5.66 -22.47 -8.16
N PHE A 82 -5.99 -22.99 -6.98
CA PHE A 82 -5.23 -24.05 -6.33
C PHE A 82 -6.16 -25.23 -5.96
N ASP A 83 -5.97 -26.38 -6.58
CA ASP A 83 -6.83 -27.56 -6.37
C ASP A 83 -6.22 -28.60 -5.43
N LYS A 84 -4.90 -28.54 -5.22
CA LYS A 84 -4.13 -29.49 -4.42
C LYS A 84 -4.44 -29.32 -2.94
N THR A 85 -4.20 -30.38 -2.18
CA THR A 85 -4.28 -30.32 -0.72
C THR A 85 -2.88 -30.14 -0.15
N LEU A 86 -2.70 -29.11 0.66
CA LEU A 86 -1.48 -28.88 1.42
C LEU A 86 -1.62 -29.53 2.81
N PRO A 87 -0.69 -30.43 3.21
CA PRO A 87 -0.56 -30.85 4.59
C PRO A 87 -0.37 -29.69 5.55
N ASP A 88 -0.53 -29.96 6.84
CA ASP A 88 -0.19 -28.97 7.87
C ASP A 88 1.32 -28.69 7.83
N GLY A 89 1.67 -27.40 7.85
CA GLY A 89 3.05 -26.98 7.70
C GLY A 89 3.22 -25.52 7.32
N SER A 90 4.48 -25.11 7.17
CA SER A 90 4.85 -23.76 6.75
C SER A 90 5.14 -23.73 5.25
N TYR A 91 4.57 -22.74 4.59
CA TYR A 91 4.64 -22.55 3.15
C TYR A 91 5.05 -21.13 2.80
N ARG A 92 5.54 -20.95 1.58
CA ARG A 92 5.82 -19.64 0.99
C ARG A 92 5.11 -19.53 -0.34
N ILE A 93 4.43 -18.42 -0.59
CA ILE A 93 4.06 -18.02 -1.94
C ILE A 93 5.28 -17.30 -2.50
N VAL A 94 5.82 -17.78 -3.61
CA VAL A 94 6.96 -17.18 -4.31
C VAL A 94 6.48 -16.68 -5.66
N TRP A 95 6.82 -15.44 -6.02
CA TRP A 95 6.41 -14.84 -7.29
C TRP A 95 7.59 -14.24 -8.05
N ASN A 96 7.42 -14.17 -9.36
CA ASN A 96 8.25 -13.38 -10.27
C ASN A 96 7.30 -12.61 -11.20
N ILE A 97 7.14 -11.31 -10.95
CA ILE A 97 6.23 -10.44 -11.70
C ILE A 97 6.99 -9.51 -12.62
N ILE A 98 6.38 -9.12 -13.72
CA ILE A 98 6.91 -8.08 -14.61
C ILE A 98 6.13 -6.81 -14.29
N GLY A 99 6.80 -5.81 -13.72
CA GLY A 99 6.19 -4.53 -13.38
C GLY A 99 5.80 -3.72 -14.62
N GLU A 100 5.02 -2.66 -14.43
CA GLU A 100 4.63 -1.72 -15.50
C GLU A 100 5.84 -1.09 -16.24
N ASP A 101 7.01 -1.04 -15.58
CA ASP A 101 8.26 -0.56 -16.17
C ASP A 101 9.02 -1.62 -16.99
N GLY A 102 8.51 -2.85 -17.04
CA GLY A 102 9.04 -3.98 -17.79
C GLY A 102 10.14 -4.78 -17.10
N HIS A 103 10.49 -4.46 -15.84
CA HIS A 103 11.50 -5.22 -15.10
C HIS A 103 10.88 -6.39 -14.31
N PRO A 104 11.58 -7.53 -14.23
CA PRO A 104 11.18 -8.61 -13.33
C PRO A 104 11.42 -8.21 -11.86
N VAL A 105 10.47 -8.54 -11.01
CA VAL A 105 10.51 -8.36 -9.56
C VAL A 105 10.16 -9.69 -8.91
N GLU A 106 11.11 -10.21 -8.15
CA GLU A 106 10.93 -11.43 -7.37
C GLU A 106 10.52 -11.09 -5.95
N GLY A 107 9.73 -11.96 -5.33
CA GLY A 107 9.41 -11.84 -3.92
C GLY A 107 8.75 -13.09 -3.38
N GLN A 108 8.54 -13.09 -2.06
CA GLN A 108 7.90 -14.19 -1.36
C GLN A 108 7.17 -13.70 -0.12
N ILE A 109 6.16 -14.48 0.31
CA ILE A 109 5.44 -14.26 1.57
C ILE A 109 5.16 -15.61 2.24
N ALA A 110 5.33 -15.68 3.55
CA ALA A 110 5.13 -16.91 4.32
C ALA A 110 3.69 -17.03 4.81
N PHE A 111 3.17 -18.25 4.88
CA PHE A 111 1.91 -18.59 5.54
C PHE A 111 1.98 -20.01 6.11
N ASN A 112 1.00 -20.39 6.93
CA ASN A 112 0.94 -21.71 7.55
C ASN A 112 -0.40 -22.39 7.26
N MET A 113 -0.37 -23.69 7.02
CA MET A 113 -1.54 -24.55 6.97
C MET A 113 -1.70 -25.27 8.30
N ALA A 114 -2.89 -25.18 8.89
CA ALA A 114 -3.25 -25.86 10.12
C ALA A 114 -4.69 -26.38 9.97
N ASN A 115 -4.87 -27.40 9.13
CA ASN A 115 -6.20 -27.94 8.86
C ASN A 115 -6.82 -28.40 10.18
N GLU A 116 -7.93 -27.78 10.58
CA GLU A 116 -8.72 -28.31 11.69
C GLU A 116 -9.38 -29.61 11.22
N VAL A 117 -8.66 -30.72 11.35
CA VAL A 117 -9.27 -32.05 11.33
C VAL A 117 -10.24 -32.05 12.50
N GLU A 118 -11.55 -32.01 12.22
CA GLU A 118 -12.65 -31.95 13.18
C GLU A 118 -12.32 -32.68 14.48
N LYS A 119 -11.76 -31.96 15.45
CA LYS A 119 -11.79 -32.36 16.84
C LYS A 119 -13.03 -31.69 17.39
N GLY A 120 -14.16 -32.38 17.20
CA GLY A 120 -15.42 -31.97 17.79
C GLY A 120 -15.25 -31.83 19.31
N GLU A 121 -15.23 -30.60 19.80
CA GLU A 121 -15.61 -30.26 21.15
C GLU A 121 -16.04 -28.79 21.19
N ALA A 122 -17.31 -28.63 21.53
CA ALA A 122 -18.04 -27.38 21.62
C ALA A 122 -17.31 -26.28 22.40
N SER A 123 -17.30 -25.08 21.82
CA SER A 123 -17.54 -23.87 22.61
C SER A 123 -18.32 -22.87 21.78
N MET A 124 -19.63 -23.09 21.70
CA MET A 124 -20.56 -21.97 21.54
C MET A 124 -20.50 -21.16 22.84
N THR A 125 -20.07 -19.91 22.75
CA THR A 125 -20.60 -18.85 23.62
C THR A 125 -20.86 -17.64 22.74
N THR A 126 -22.09 -17.61 22.24
CA THR A 126 -22.83 -16.38 22.00
C THR A 126 -22.83 -15.55 23.29
N SER A 127 -22.35 -14.31 23.22
CA SER A 127 -22.89 -13.25 24.07
C SER A 127 -22.86 -11.94 23.29
N VAL A 128 -23.94 -11.73 22.53
CA VAL A 128 -24.45 -10.40 22.20
C VAL A 128 -25.27 -9.95 23.39
N THR A 129 -24.97 -8.78 23.94
CA THR A 129 -25.88 -7.94 24.74
C THR A 129 -25.34 -6.50 24.56
N GLU A 130 -25.83 -5.76 23.57
CA GLU A 130 -27.02 -4.91 23.64
C GLU A 130 -26.88 -3.76 24.67
N GLU A 131 -26.49 -2.61 24.13
CA GLU A 131 -27.06 -1.28 24.34
C GLU A 131 -27.72 -0.96 25.71
N LYS A 132 -27.12 0.01 26.42
CA LYS A 132 -27.91 0.94 27.24
C LYS A 132 -27.32 2.34 27.21
N ALA A 133 -28.00 3.20 26.44
CA ALA A 133 -27.89 4.64 26.54
C ALA A 133 -28.37 5.14 27.93
N LYS A 134 -27.61 6.04 28.54
CA LYS A 134 -28.20 7.22 29.21
C LYS A 134 -27.18 8.36 29.31
N ALA A 135 -27.53 9.46 28.66
CA ALA A 135 -26.90 10.76 28.73
C ALA A 135 -27.01 11.41 30.12
N THR A 136 -26.07 12.32 30.40
CA THR A 136 -26.19 13.68 31.01
C THR A 136 -24.77 14.07 31.47
N GLU A 137 -23.98 14.73 30.62
CA GLU A 137 -23.81 16.19 30.59
C GLU A 137 -23.08 16.77 31.81
N LYS A 138 -21.81 17.21 31.63
CA LYS A 138 -21.35 18.60 31.85
C LYS A 138 -19.81 18.71 31.87
N LYS A 139 -19.28 19.38 30.84
CA LYS A 139 -18.23 20.42 30.86
C LYS A 139 -16.90 20.09 31.59
N LEU A 140 -15.84 19.88 30.80
CA LEU A 140 -14.63 20.70 30.90
C LEU A 140 -13.87 20.62 29.57
N ALA A 141 -13.82 21.76 28.88
CA ALA A 141 -12.79 22.04 27.90
C ALA A 141 -11.44 22.06 28.64
N GLU A 142 -10.39 21.48 28.05
CA GLU A 142 -9.09 22.13 27.82
C GLU A 142 -8.03 21.10 27.35
N THR A 143 -7.51 21.34 26.14
CA THR A 143 -6.14 21.11 25.67
C THR A 143 -5.62 19.68 25.46
N ALA A 144 -5.68 19.23 24.21
CA ALA A 144 -4.62 18.43 23.58
C ALA A 144 -4.74 18.53 22.04
N THR A 145 -4.44 19.70 21.47
CA THR A 145 -4.06 19.79 20.04
C THR A 145 -2.59 19.44 19.93
N GLU A 146 -2.29 18.15 19.81
CA GLU A 146 -1.02 17.71 19.24
C GLU A 146 -1.13 17.87 17.72
N LYS A 147 -0.93 19.12 17.29
CA LYS A 147 -0.81 19.45 15.88
C LYS A 147 0.67 19.37 15.58
N ASN A 148 1.09 18.26 14.96
CA ASN A 148 2.36 18.16 14.24
C ASN A 148 2.29 19.07 13.00
N SER A 149 2.14 20.37 13.23
CA SER A 149 2.21 21.38 12.21
C SER A 149 3.68 21.66 11.98
N ASN A 150 4.19 21.14 10.86
CA ASN A 150 5.30 21.75 10.16
C ASN A 150 4.88 23.16 9.71
N VAL A 151 4.79 24.12 10.66
CA VAL A 151 4.44 25.53 10.43
C VAL A 151 5.42 26.18 9.46
N LEU A 152 6.61 25.59 9.30
CA LEU A 152 7.60 26.00 8.30
C LEU A 152 7.07 25.85 6.87
N ILE A 153 6.25 24.84 6.56
CA ILE A 153 5.77 24.59 5.19
C ILE A 153 4.82 25.70 4.70
N PRO A 154 3.71 26.05 5.39
CA PRO A 154 2.85 27.14 4.93
C PRO A 154 3.54 28.50 4.99
N LEU A 155 4.49 28.71 5.91
CA LEU A 155 5.21 29.99 6.03
C LEU A 155 6.17 30.22 4.85
N VAL A 156 6.79 29.16 4.32
CA VAL A 156 7.60 29.23 3.08
C VAL A 156 6.73 29.57 1.87
N TRP A 157 5.52 29.02 1.76
CA TRP A 157 4.59 29.35 0.68
C TRP A 157 4.10 30.80 0.74
N VAL A 158 3.77 31.30 1.94
CA VAL A 158 3.35 32.70 2.13
C VAL A 158 4.50 33.66 1.83
N LEU A 159 5.72 33.36 2.30
CA LEU A 159 6.91 34.18 2.02
C LEU A 159 7.22 34.22 0.52
N GLY A 160 7.11 33.08 -0.17
CA GLY A 160 7.27 32.98 -1.61
C GLY A 160 6.25 33.84 -2.37
N ALA A 161 4.97 33.79 -1.99
CA ALA A 161 3.92 34.60 -2.60
C ALA A 161 4.17 36.11 -2.43
N VAL A 162 4.59 36.55 -1.23
CA VAL A 162 4.89 37.97 -0.95
C VAL A 162 6.06 38.47 -1.80
N LEU A 163 7.12 37.68 -1.96
CA LEU A 163 8.27 38.04 -2.79
C LEU A 163 7.90 38.17 -4.28
N VAL A 164 7.00 37.33 -4.77
CA VAL A 164 6.49 37.40 -6.15
C VAL A 164 5.69 38.69 -6.36
N VAL A 165 4.76 39.00 -5.45
CA VAL A 165 3.95 40.23 -5.52
C VAL A 165 4.83 41.47 -5.45
N TYR A 166 5.82 41.49 -4.54
CA TYR A 166 6.78 42.58 -4.44
C TYR A 166 7.65 42.74 -5.71
N GLY A 167 8.07 41.63 -6.31
CA GLY A 167 8.77 41.62 -7.59
C GLY A 167 7.96 42.25 -8.72
N ILE A 168 6.68 41.90 -8.82
CA ILE A 168 5.74 42.46 -9.81
C ILE A 168 5.51 43.96 -9.55
N TYR A 169 5.31 44.36 -8.30
CA TYR A 169 5.14 45.76 -7.91
C TYR A 169 6.36 46.61 -8.28
N LYS A 170 7.57 46.15 -7.96
CA LYS A 170 8.82 46.85 -8.31
C LYS A 170 9.02 46.93 -9.84
N LEU A 171 8.61 45.92 -10.59
CA LEU A 171 8.65 45.93 -12.06
C LEU A 171 7.70 46.96 -12.67
N ARG A 172 6.53 47.20 -12.05
CA ARG A 172 5.58 48.25 -12.47
C ARG A 172 6.13 49.66 -12.20
N LEU A 173 6.83 49.85 -11.08
CA LEU A 173 7.44 51.14 -10.73
C LEU A 173 8.61 51.54 -11.65
N LYS A 174 9.39 50.58 -12.17
CA LYS A 174 10.54 50.87 -13.03
C LYS A 174 10.17 51.22 -14.48
N LYS A 175 8.88 51.10 -14.85
CA LYS A 175 8.35 51.43 -16.19
C LYS A 175 7.70 52.82 -16.24
N LYS A 176 7.65 53.55 -15.12
CA LYS A 176 7.27 54.96 -15.03
C LYS A 176 8.53 55.81 -14.94
#